data_AF-A0A353X2Y4-F1
#
_entry.id   AF-A0A353X2Y4-F1
#
_cell.length_a   1.000
_cell.length_b   1.000
_cell.length_c   1.000
_cell.angle_alpha   90.00
_cell.angle_beta   90.00
_cell.angle_gamma   90.00
#
_symmetry.space_group_name_H-M   'P 1'
#
loop_
_entity.id
_entity.type
_entity.pdbx_description
1 polymer ?
#
loop_
_entity_poly.entity_id
_entity_poly.type
_entity_poly.pdbx_seq_one_letter_code
_entity_poly.pdbx_strand_id
1 'polypeptide(L)'
;NLYQYNTKMHRIIIIISILTLTISCKSKVDCGIDHLVIKTNDSIISKVESDSSGQKWWNNYLSKIKEPNLKTELNETYRLMIYNSMWESSKTYRIYKDSDSYKLVFKEFGGEQIERQNSTLTSNTVRDLSKKEWTEFQNLLQNTRFWSLPVTIDRSGLDGTTWILEGKNPDGNDCTNREYHVVARWQPLDTMKVMELNYKLTELKEK
;
A
#
# COMPACT_ATOMS: atom_id res chain seq x y z
N ASN A 1 16.04 -8.73 -62.06
CA ASN A 1 15.38 -8.02 -60.95
C ASN A 1 14.81 -8.90 -59.83
N LEU A 2 14.97 -10.23 -59.84
CA LEU A 2 14.51 -11.11 -58.74
C LEU A 2 15.54 -11.32 -57.62
N TYR A 3 16.83 -11.07 -57.87
CA TYR A 3 17.91 -11.27 -56.88
C TYR A 3 18.01 -10.17 -55.81
N GLN A 4 17.56 -8.95 -56.11
CA GLN A 4 17.69 -7.80 -55.21
C GLN A 4 16.58 -7.73 -54.14
N TYR A 5 15.48 -8.46 -54.34
CA TYR A 5 14.35 -8.49 -53.42
C TYR A 5 14.61 -9.44 -52.22
N ASN A 6 15.37 -10.50 -52.46
CA ASN A 6 15.58 -11.57 -51.46
C ASN A 6 16.51 -11.14 -50.32
N THR A 7 17.51 -10.28 -50.59
CA THR A 7 18.46 -9.78 -49.59
C THR A 7 17.87 -8.73 -48.65
N LYS A 8 16.88 -7.95 -49.12
CA LYS A 8 16.11 -7.02 -48.27
C LYS A 8 15.20 -7.74 -47.29
N MET A 9 14.55 -8.83 -47.74
CA MET A 9 13.64 -9.61 -46.89
C MET A 9 14.39 -10.34 -45.76
N HIS A 10 15.59 -10.86 -46.03
CA HIS A 10 16.43 -11.51 -45.01
C HIS A 10 16.97 -10.53 -43.95
N ARG A 11 17.30 -9.29 -44.34
CA ARG A 11 17.72 -8.26 -43.37
C ARG A 11 16.60 -7.81 -42.44
N ILE A 12 15.36 -7.77 -42.92
CA ILE A 12 14.19 -7.40 -42.09
C ILE A 12 13.87 -8.51 -41.08
N ILE A 13 13.96 -9.78 -41.48
CA ILE A 13 13.72 -10.92 -40.57
C ILE A 13 14.76 -10.96 -39.45
N ILE A 14 16.04 -10.73 -39.75
CA ILE A 14 17.11 -10.72 -38.73
C ILE A 14 16.91 -9.56 -37.73
N ILE A 15 16.46 -8.39 -38.18
CA ILE A 15 16.18 -7.25 -37.28
C ILE A 15 14.99 -7.54 -36.34
N ILE A 16 13.95 -8.22 -36.82
CA ILE A 16 12.78 -8.63 -36.00
C ILE A 16 13.15 -9.75 -35.01
N SER A 17 14.03 -10.67 -35.38
CA SER A 17 14.54 -11.72 -34.49
C SER A 17 15.45 -11.17 -33.38
N ILE A 18 16.21 -10.10 -33.64
CA ILE A 18 17.01 -9.43 -32.60
C ILE A 18 16.12 -8.58 -31.67
N LEU A 19 15.04 -7.99 -32.18
CA LEU A 19 14.09 -7.21 -31.37
C LEU A 19 13.21 -8.07 -30.43
N THR A 20 13.04 -9.36 -30.75
CA THR A 20 12.23 -10.30 -29.93
C THR A 20 13.05 -10.99 -28.83
N LEU A 21 14.38 -10.86 -28.84
CA LEU A 21 15.28 -11.41 -27.81
C LEU A 21 15.53 -10.45 -26.63
N THR A 22 15.01 -9.23 -26.66
CA THR A 22 15.02 -8.32 -25.50
C THR A 22 13.73 -8.39 -24.69
N ILE A 23 12.90 -9.44 -24.85
CA ILE A 23 11.88 -9.79 -23.86
C ILE A 23 12.64 -10.26 -22.62
N SER A 24 12.95 -9.24 -21.83
CA SER A 24 13.61 -9.24 -20.54
C SER A 24 13.26 -10.50 -19.76
N CYS A 25 14.26 -11.37 -19.58
CA CYS A 25 14.28 -12.25 -18.43
C CYS A 25 14.15 -11.37 -17.19
N LYS A 26 12.92 -11.18 -16.68
CA LYS A 26 12.74 -10.81 -15.26
C LYS A 26 13.43 -11.94 -14.50
N SER A 27 14.64 -11.68 -14.00
CA SER A 27 15.31 -12.57 -13.07
C SER A 27 14.28 -12.92 -11.99
N LYS A 28 14.04 -14.22 -11.74
CA LYS A 28 13.18 -14.63 -10.63
C LYS A 28 13.74 -13.98 -9.36
N VAL A 29 13.03 -12.99 -8.84
CA VAL A 29 13.36 -12.40 -7.54
C VAL A 29 13.16 -13.53 -6.54
N ASP A 30 14.23 -13.96 -5.87
CA ASP A 30 14.10 -14.87 -4.75
C ASP A 30 13.52 -14.08 -3.57
N CYS A 31 12.20 -14.17 -3.44
CA CYS A 31 11.44 -13.40 -2.48
C CYS A 31 11.42 -14.02 -1.08
N GLY A 32 11.96 -15.24 -0.90
CA GLY A 32 11.95 -15.95 0.39
C GLY A 32 10.58 -15.96 1.07
N ILE A 33 9.53 -16.24 0.30
CA ILE A 33 8.13 -16.16 0.72
C ILE A 33 7.72 -17.42 1.46
N ASP A 34 7.07 -17.24 2.62
CA ASP A 34 6.33 -18.32 3.26
C ASP A 34 4.94 -18.45 2.62
N HIS A 35 4.75 -19.51 1.83
CA HIS A 35 3.49 -19.79 1.15
C HIS A 35 2.31 -19.98 2.12
N LEU A 36 2.56 -20.45 3.35
CA LEU A 36 1.50 -20.61 4.36
C LEU A 36 1.01 -19.25 4.85
N VAL A 37 1.92 -18.30 5.03
CA VAL A 37 1.56 -16.90 5.39
C VAL A 37 0.75 -16.26 4.26
N ILE A 38 1.15 -16.45 2.99
CA ILE A 38 0.38 -15.93 1.85
C ILE A 38 -1.03 -16.51 1.83
N LYS A 39 -1.18 -17.83 1.91
CA LYS A 39 -2.49 -18.49 1.92
C LYS A 39 -3.38 -18.00 3.08
N THR A 40 -2.79 -17.85 4.26
CA THR A 40 -3.49 -17.33 5.44
C THR A 40 -3.95 -15.90 5.22
N ASN A 41 -3.09 -15.05 4.67
CA ASN A 41 -3.42 -13.67 4.33
C ASN A 41 -4.57 -13.59 3.31
N ASP A 42 -4.53 -14.39 2.25
CA ASP A 42 -5.60 -14.41 1.24
C ASP A 42 -6.94 -14.82 1.85
N SER A 43 -6.92 -15.83 2.74
CA SER A 43 -8.13 -16.25 3.46
C SER A 43 -8.70 -15.15 4.35
N ILE A 44 -7.84 -14.41 5.05
CA ILE A 44 -8.28 -13.30 5.92
C ILE A 44 -8.86 -12.16 5.08
N ILE A 45 -8.16 -11.75 4.01
CA ILE A 45 -8.59 -10.67 3.12
C ILE A 45 -9.92 -11.03 2.47
N SER A 46 -10.05 -12.24 1.92
CA SER A 46 -11.29 -12.72 1.31
C SER A 46 -12.47 -12.75 2.30
N LYS A 47 -12.23 -13.19 3.54
CA LYS A 47 -13.25 -13.16 4.59
C LYS A 47 -13.72 -11.73 4.87
N VAL A 48 -12.80 -10.79 5.03
CA VAL A 48 -13.11 -9.37 5.26
C VAL A 48 -13.87 -8.76 4.07
N GLU A 49 -13.53 -9.15 2.84
CA GLU A 49 -14.22 -8.70 1.62
C GLU A 49 -15.65 -9.24 1.53
N SER A 50 -15.87 -10.48 1.96
CA SER A 50 -17.20 -11.10 1.97
C SER A 50 -18.13 -10.56 3.06
N ASP A 51 -17.58 -9.88 4.08
CA ASP A 51 -18.38 -9.26 5.16
C ASP A 51 -18.99 -7.94 4.68
N SER A 52 -20.21 -8.02 4.15
CA SER A 52 -20.95 -6.85 3.65
C SER A 52 -21.20 -5.78 4.72
N SER A 53 -21.37 -6.17 5.99
CA SER A 53 -21.58 -5.23 7.09
C SER A 53 -20.28 -4.51 7.43
N GLY A 54 -19.17 -5.25 7.51
CA GLY A 54 -17.83 -4.70 7.68
C GLY A 54 -17.44 -3.75 6.55
N GLN A 55 -17.67 -4.14 5.28
CA GLN A 55 -17.43 -3.28 4.12
C GLN A 55 -18.27 -1.99 4.16
N LYS A 56 -19.56 -2.10 4.50
CA LYS A 56 -20.44 -0.93 4.63
C LYS A 56 -19.97 0.01 5.74
N TRP A 57 -19.59 -0.53 6.89
CA TRP A 57 -19.06 0.25 8.00
C TRP A 57 -17.76 0.95 7.62
N TRP A 58 -16.85 0.23 6.96
CA TRP A 58 -15.57 0.76 6.50
C TRP A 58 -15.73 1.90 5.50
N ASN A 59 -16.55 1.70 4.47
CA ASN A 59 -16.82 2.72 3.46
C ASN A 59 -17.48 3.97 4.07
N ASN A 60 -18.39 3.79 5.06
CA ASN A 60 -18.96 4.92 5.79
C ASN A 60 -17.90 5.68 6.58
N TYR A 61 -17.01 4.97 7.29
CA TYR A 61 -15.89 5.59 8.00
C TYR A 61 -14.97 6.38 7.06
N LEU A 62 -14.54 5.77 5.95
CA LEU A 62 -13.73 6.44 4.93
C LEU A 62 -14.40 7.69 4.36
N SER A 63 -15.71 7.63 4.08
CA SER A 63 -16.49 8.78 3.62
C SER A 63 -16.49 9.92 4.64
N LYS A 64 -16.66 9.64 5.93
CA LYS A 64 -16.61 10.65 7.00
C LYS A 64 -15.26 11.35 7.10
N ILE A 65 -14.17 10.61 6.93
CA ILE A 65 -12.81 11.18 6.92
C ILE A 65 -12.38 11.66 5.52
N LYS A 66 -13.29 11.64 4.54
CA LYS A 66 -13.07 12.04 3.15
C LYS A 66 -11.92 11.29 2.46
N GLU A 67 -11.69 10.04 2.82
CA GLU A 67 -10.63 9.20 2.26
C GLU A 67 -11.21 8.23 1.21
N PRO A 68 -10.43 7.92 0.15
CA PRO A 68 -10.86 6.94 -0.85
C PRO A 68 -10.73 5.50 -0.33
N ASN A 69 -11.37 4.57 -1.03
CA ASN A 69 -11.09 3.15 -0.85
C ASN A 69 -9.85 2.77 -1.69
N LEU A 70 -8.76 2.35 -1.04
CA LEU A 70 -7.50 2.08 -1.75
C LEU A 70 -7.60 0.92 -2.75
N LYS A 71 -8.55 -0.01 -2.58
CA LYS A 71 -8.71 -1.13 -3.52
C LYS A 71 -9.12 -0.67 -4.91
N THR A 72 -9.80 0.47 -5.01
CA THR A 72 -10.30 1.05 -6.26
C THR A 72 -9.40 2.16 -6.81
N GLU A 73 -8.32 2.52 -6.11
CA GLU A 73 -7.39 3.53 -6.58
C GLU A 73 -6.59 3.02 -7.79
N LEU A 74 -6.41 3.89 -8.78
CA LEU A 74 -5.66 3.60 -10.01
C LEU A 74 -4.16 3.79 -9.84
N ASN A 75 -3.74 4.49 -8.79
CA ASN A 75 -2.37 4.89 -8.56
C ASN A 75 -1.77 4.13 -7.38
N GLU A 76 -0.45 3.94 -7.42
CA GLU A 76 0.28 3.40 -6.28
C GLU A 76 0.10 4.28 -5.05
N THR A 77 -0.46 3.70 -3.99
CA THR A 77 -0.94 4.43 -2.81
C THR A 77 -0.76 3.60 -1.56
N TYR A 78 -0.30 4.25 -0.48
CA TYR A 78 -0.15 3.62 0.83
C TYR A 78 -0.81 4.49 1.89
N ARG A 79 -1.54 3.88 2.82
CA ARG A 79 -2.23 4.59 3.90
C ARG A 79 -1.96 3.92 5.23
N LEU A 80 -1.45 4.70 6.17
CA LEU A 80 -1.43 4.37 7.59
C LEU A 80 -2.61 5.07 8.28
N MET A 81 -3.40 4.30 9.02
CA MET A 81 -4.35 4.83 9.99
C MET A 81 -3.96 4.40 11.40
N ILE A 82 -4.00 5.35 12.33
CA ILE A 82 -3.73 5.15 13.73
C ILE A 82 -5.00 5.46 14.50
N TYR A 83 -5.46 4.48 15.27
CA TYR A 83 -6.67 4.52 16.06
C TYR A 83 -6.32 4.22 17.51
N ASN A 84 -6.71 5.08 18.44
CA ASN A 84 -6.59 4.82 19.88
C ASN A 84 -7.93 4.35 20.45
N SER A 85 -7.97 3.28 21.23
CA SER A 85 -9.16 2.71 21.86
C SER A 85 -9.87 3.67 22.83
N MET A 86 -9.12 4.60 23.42
CA MET A 86 -9.60 5.60 24.38
C MET A 86 -10.02 6.92 23.71
N TRP A 87 -9.95 6.99 22.38
CA TRP A 87 -10.54 8.02 21.51
C TRP A 87 -10.43 9.49 21.94
N GLU A 88 -9.27 10.08 21.66
CA GLU A 88 -9.17 11.53 21.46
C GLU A 88 -9.27 11.87 19.97
N SER A 89 -8.52 11.18 19.09
CA SER A 89 -8.58 11.35 17.64
C SER A 89 -8.09 10.11 16.88
N SER A 90 -8.36 10.07 15.59
CA SER A 90 -7.76 9.14 14.63
C SER A 90 -6.91 9.91 13.63
N LYS A 91 -5.72 9.40 13.33
CA LYS A 91 -4.76 10.03 12.43
C LYS A 91 -4.58 9.16 11.18
N THR A 92 -4.63 9.79 10.01
CA THR A 92 -4.44 9.13 8.72
C THR A 92 -3.31 9.80 7.97
N TYR A 93 -2.36 9.00 7.51
CA TYR A 93 -1.23 9.40 6.67
C TYR A 93 -1.33 8.61 5.38
N ARG A 94 -1.57 9.27 4.25
CA ARG A 94 -1.63 8.62 2.95
C ARG A 94 -0.60 9.23 2.03
N ILE A 95 0.24 8.40 1.43
CA ILE A 95 1.13 8.80 0.36
C ILE A 95 0.69 8.15 -0.94
N TYR A 96 0.85 8.84 -2.06
CA TYR A 96 0.54 8.29 -3.37
C TYR A 96 1.39 8.92 -4.45
N LYS A 97 1.57 8.16 -5.53
CA LYS A 97 2.13 8.64 -6.78
C LYS A 97 1.00 9.18 -7.65
N ASP A 98 1.18 10.35 -8.24
CA ASP A 98 0.25 10.94 -9.19
C ASP A 98 1.02 11.41 -10.42
N SER A 99 0.99 10.57 -11.47
CA SER A 99 1.78 10.72 -12.68
C SER A 99 3.29 10.87 -12.36
N ASP A 100 3.80 12.10 -12.38
CA ASP A 100 5.20 12.45 -12.11
C ASP A 100 5.43 13.09 -10.73
N SER A 101 4.38 13.22 -9.93
CA SER A 101 4.43 13.81 -8.59
C SER A 101 4.14 12.79 -7.50
N TYR A 102 4.53 13.11 -6.27
CA TYR A 102 4.25 12.31 -5.09
C TYR A 102 3.60 13.22 -4.08
N LYS A 103 2.55 12.75 -3.39
CA LYS A 103 1.83 13.56 -2.42
C LYS A 103 1.69 12.82 -1.10
N LEU A 104 1.74 13.57 -0.01
CA LEU A 104 1.34 13.17 1.33
C LEU A 104 0.05 13.90 1.69
N VAL A 105 -0.93 13.14 2.15
CA VAL A 105 -2.17 13.62 2.75
C VAL A 105 -2.15 13.21 4.21
N PHE A 106 -2.29 14.19 5.09
CA PHE A 106 -2.48 13.95 6.51
C PHE A 106 -3.85 14.45 6.94
N LYS A 107 -4.52 13.63 7.74
CA LYS A 107 -5.84 13.93 8.29
C LYS A 107 -5.91 13.54 9.75
N GLU A 108 -6.62 14.35 10.50
CA GLU A 108 -7.00 14.06 11.86
C GLU A 108 -8.51 14.17 11.99
N PHE A 109 -9.15 13.13 12.51
CA PHE A 109 -10.59 13.03 12.66
C PHE A 109 -10.94 12.66 14.09
N GLY A 110 -11.83 13.43 14.71
CA GLY A 110 -12.05 13.44 16.16
C GLY A 110 -11.40 14.65 16.83
N GLY A 111 -11.40 14.66 18.16
CA GLY A 111 -10.87 15.71 19.03
C GLY A 111 -11.58 15.67 20.39
N GLU A 112 -11.30 16.66 21.26
CA GLU A 112 -12.00 16.85 22.54
C GLU A 112 -13.50 17.12 22.31
N GLN A 113 -14.28 16.08 22.07
CA GLN A 113 -15.72 16.12 22.01
C GLN A 113 -16.30 14.99 22.84
N ILE A 114 -17.22 15.35 23.73
CA ILE A 114 -17.90 14.42 24.65
C ILE A 114 -18.72 13.37 23.88
N GLU A 115 -19.15 13.69 22.65
CA GLU A 115 -20.01 12.84 21.84
C GLU A 115 -19.37 12.38 20.53
N ARG A 116 -19.15 11.07 20.42
CA ARG A 116 -18.55 10.40 19.25
C ARG A 116 -19.31 10.62 17.95
N GLN A 117 -20.63 10.77 18.00
CA GLN A 117 -21.45 11.04 16.80
C GLN A 117 -21.14 12.38 16.13
N ASN A 118 -20.55 13.33 16.87
CA ASN A 118 -20.28 14.69 16.41
C ASN A 118 -18.83 14.89 15.95
N SER A 119 -18.00 13.83 15.95
CA SER A 119 -16.62 13.91 15.50
C SER A 119 -16.52 14.45 14.07
N THR A 120 -15.63 15.42 13.89
CA THR A 120 -15.35 16.07 12.61
C THR A 120 -13.89 15.92 12.22
N LEU A 121 -13.59 16.28 10.98
CA LEU A 121 -12.22 16.39 10.47
C LEU A 121 -11.58 17.66 11.05
N THR A 122 -10.62 17.51 11.96
CA THR A 122 -9.92 18.62 12.63
C THR A 122 -8.65 19.05 11.90
N SER A 123 -8.07 18.16 11.08
CA SER A 123 -6.96 18.49 10.19
C SER A 123 -7.08 17.81 8.84
N ASN A 124 -6.66 18.51 7.78
CA ASN A 124 -6.58 17.99 6.42
C ASN A 124 -5.50 18.77 5.65
N THR A 125 -4.30 18.23 5.59
CA THR A 125 -3.16 18.87 4.91
C THR A 125 -2.67 18.01 3.77
N VAL A 126 -2.32 18.64 2.65
CA VAL A 126 -1.69 18.00 1.50
C VAL A 126 -0.33 18.65 1.29
N ARG A 127 0.71 17.84 1.10
CA ARG A 127 2.09 18.27 0.86
C ARG A 127 2.66 17.47 -0.30
N ASP A 128 3.45 18.11 -1.16
CA ASP A 128 4.21 17.39 -2.16
C ASP A 128 5.40 16.68 -1.51
N LEU A 129 5.64 15.43 -1.89
CA LEU A 129 6.80 14.66 -1.48
C LEU A 129 7.88 14.76 -2.56
N SER A 130 9.12 14.88 -2.12
CA SER A 130 10.26 14.75 -3.02
C SER A 130 10.37 13.32 -3.54
N LYS A 131 10.95 13.17 -4.75
CA LYS A 131 11.31 11.85 -5.30
C LYS A 131 12.20 11.05 -4.32
N LYS A 132 13.06 11.73 -3.57
CA LYS A 132 13.92 11.10 -2.56
C LYS A 132 13.09 10.50 -1.42
N GLU A 133 12.16 11.24 -0.84
CA GLU A 133 11.27 10.73 0.23
C GLU A 133 10.43 9.54 -0.23
N TRP A 134 9.89 9.62 -1.45
CA TRP A 134 9.17 8.49 -2.05
C TRP A 134 10.07 7.26 -2.21
N THR A 135 11.27 7.44 -2.78
CA THR A 135 12.22 6.35 -3.00
C THR A 135 12.67 5.71 -1.69
N GLU A 136 12.90 6.51 -0.65
CA GLU A 136 13.24 6.02 0.69
C GLU A 136 12.12 5.16 1.27
N PHE A 137 10.86 5.59 1.13
CA PHE A 137 9.71 4.80 1.56
C PHE A 137 9.60 3.48 0.79
N GLN A 138 9.76 3.52 -0.53
CA GLN A 138 9.74 2.33 -1.40
C GLN A 138 10.82 1.31 -1.00
N ASN A 139 12.04 1.78 -0.73
CA ASN A 139 13.12 0.92 -0.27
C ASN A 139 12.80 0.27 1.07
N LEU A 140 12.21 1.03 2.00
CA LEU A 140 11.77 0.48 3.29
C LEU A 140 10.67 -0.56 3.13
N LEU A 141 9.74 -0.33 2.19
CA LEU A 141 8.66 -1.25 1.88
C LEU A 141 9.16 -2.59 1.32
N GLN A 142 10.19 -2.54 0.48
CA GLN A 142 10.89 -3.73 -0.03
C GLN A 142 11.65 -4.45 1.10
N ASN A 143 12.44 -3.73 1.89
CA ASN A 143 13.26 -4.30 2.98
C ASN A 143 12.42 -4.99 4.06
N THR A 144 11.27 -4.41 4.38
CA THR A 144 10.32 -4.97 5.36
C THR A 144 9.48 -6.11 4.77
N ARG A 145 9.53 -6.29 3.46
CA ARG A 145 8.73 -7.26 2.69
C ARG A 145 7.24 -7.12 2.95
N PHE A 146 6.75 -5.89 3.03
CA PHE A 146 5.37 -5.53 3.37
C PHE A 146 4.32 -6.46 2.77
N TRP A 147 4.38 -6.69 1.45
CA TRP A 147 3.43 -7.50 0.67
C TRP A 147 3.32 -8.97 1.11
N SER A 148 4.28 -9.46 1.89
CA SER A 148 4.33 -10.82 2.41
C SER A 148 4.09 -10.90 3.92
N LEU A 149 3.96 -9.76 4.61
CA LEU A 149 3.74 -9.74 6.05
C LEU A 149 2.36 -10.31 6.40
N PRO A 150 2.21 -10.99 7.55
CA PRO A 150 0.91 -11.41 8.06
C PRO A 150 -0.05 -10.23 8.20
N VAL A 151 -1.28 -10.38 7.69
CA VAL A 151 -2.33 -9.34 7.76
C VAL A 151 -2.59 -8.96 9.21
N THR A 152 -2.74 -9.94 10.08
CA THR A 152 -2.80 -9.77 11.53
C THR A 152 -1.79 -10.71 12.20
N ILE A 153 -1.53 -10.47 13.48
CA ILE A 153 -0.87 -11.42 14.38
C ILE A 153 -1.83 -11.70 15.54
N ASP A 154 -1.64 -12.82 16.24
CA ASP A 154 -2.44 -13.15 17.41
C ASP A 154 -2.05 -12.27 18.59
N ARG A 155 -2.53 -11.03 18.55
CA ARG A 155 -2.35 -10.02 19.59
C ARG A 155 -3.52 -9.06 19.57
N SER A 156 -4.17 -8.93 20.72
CA SER A 156 -5.26 -7.99 20.95
C SER A 156 -5.24 -7.54 22.40
N GLY A 157 -5.82 -6.39 22.67
CA GLY A 157 -6.13 -5.96 24.03
C GLY A 157 -7.36 -5.08 24.07
N LEU A 158 -7.80 -4.75 25.28
CA LEU A 158 -9.01 -3.98 25.52
C LEU A 158 -8.79 -2.47 25.36
N ASP A 159 -7.57 -2.01 25.61
CA ASP A 159 -7.12 -0.64 25.46
C ASP A 159 -6.02 -0.52 24.39
N GLY A 160 -5.45 0.67 24.18
CA GLY A 160 -4.29 0.86 23.30
C GLY A 160 -4.58 1.28 21.86
N THR A 161 -3.56 1.16 21.01
CA THR A 161 -3.54 1.78 19.69
C THR A 161 -3.43 0.74 18.58
N THR A 162 -4.36 0.77 17.64
CA THR A 162 -4.34 -0.03 16.42
C THR A 162 -3.76 0.79 15.26
N TRP A 163 -2.80 0.20 14.56
CA TRP A 163 -2.17 0.75 13.38
C TRP A 163 -2.56 -0.13 12.19
N ILE A 164 -3.11 0.47 11.14
CA ILE A 164 -3.53 -0.22 9.93
C ILE A 164 -2.76 0.40 8.77
N LEU A 165 -1.85 -0.37 8.18
CA LEU A 165 -1.11 0.01 6.98
C LEU A 165 -1.69 -0.74 5.78
N GLU A 166 -2.26 0.00 4.85
CA GLU A 166 -2.75 -0.49 3.56
C GLU A 166 -1.83 -0.07 2.43
N GLY A 167 -1.70 -0.91 1.41
CA GLY A 167 -1.01 -0.61 0.18
C GLY A 167 -1.82 -1.05 -1.04
N LYS A 168 -1.83 -0.20 -2.07
CA LYS A 168 -2.30 -0.49 -3.42
C LYS A 168 -1.13 -0.28 -4.39
N ASN A 169 -0.80 -1.30 -5.15
CA ASN A 169 0.10 -1.25 -6.30
C ASN A 169 -0.63 -1.79 -7.54
N PRO A 170 -1.06 -0.94 -8.48
CA PRO A 170 -1.78 -1.35 -9.69
C PRO A 170 -1.03 -2.36 -10.56
N ASP A 171 0.31 -2.32 -10.55
CA ASP A 171 1.15 -3.23 -11.34
C ASP A 171 1.34 -4.60 -10.66
N GLY A 172 0.81 -4.77 -9.45
CA GLY A 172 1.03 -5.92 -8.61
C GLY A 172 2.44 -5.96 -8.00
N ASN A 173 2.57 -6.65 -6.87
CA ASN A 173 3.88 -6.91 -6.28
C ASN A 173 4.61 -8.06 -6.99
N ASP A 174 5.88 -7.89 -7.37
CA ASP A 174 6.66 -8.92 -8.09
C ASP A 174 6.79 -10.26 -7.34
N CYS A 175 6.61 -10.27 -6.01
CA CYS A 175 6.72 -11.47 -5.19
C CYS A 175 5.39 -12.19 -4.97
N THR A 176 4.31 -11.45 -4.74
CA THR A 176 3.01 -12.03 -4.36
C THR A 176 1.93 -11.89 -5.44
N ASN A 177 2.22 -11.15 -6.52
CA ASN A 177 1.27 -10.70 -7.54
C ASN A 177 0.04 -9.95 -6.98
N ARG A 178 0.07 -9.54 -5.71
CA ARG A 178 -1.02 -8.81 -5.10
C ARG A 178 -0.98 -7.35 -5.51
N GLU A 179 -2.13 -6.83 -5.86
CA GLU A 179 -2.30 -5.39 -6.04
C GLU A 179 -2.68 -4.68 -4.75
N TYR A 180 -3.32 -5.38 -3.80
CA TYR A 180 -3.72 -4.82 -2.52
C TYR A 180 -3.23 -5.68 -1.36
N HIS A 181 -2.72 -5.04 -0.31
CA HIS A 181 -2.36 -5.72 0.92
C HIS A 181 -2.60 -4.81 2.12
N VAL A 182 -2.86 -5.42 3.26
CA VAL A 182 -3.12 -4.70 4.51
C VAL A 182 -2.45 -5.41 5.67
N VAL A 183 -1.91 -4.62 6.59
CA VAL A 183 -1.27 -5.08 7.82
C VAL A 183 -1.86 -4.30 8.97
N ALA A 184 -2.53 -4.99 9.89
CA ALA A 184 -3.08 -4.42 11.11
C ALA A 184 -2.30 -4.92 12.33
N ARG A 185 -1.91 -3.99 13.22
CA ARG A 185 -1.19 -4.28 14.46
C ARG A 185 -1.82 -3.53 15.62
N TRP A 186 -2.21 -4.26 16.66
CA TRP A 186 -2.54 -3.69 17.96
C TRP A 186 -1.25 -3.52 18.76
N GLN A 187 -0.96 -2.30 19.22
CA GLN A 187 0.27 -1.93 19.93
C GLN A 187 1.52 -2.48 19.22
N PRO A 188 2.02 -1.84 18.15
CA PRO A 188 3.00 -2.47 17.26
C PRO A 188 4.41 -2.65 17.85
N LEU A 189 4.61 -2.44 19.15
CA LEU A 189 5.89 -2.52 19.89
C LEU A 189 6.71 -3.79 19.57
N ASP A 190 6.07 -4.89 19.22
CA ASP A 190 6.71 -6.19 19.04
C ASP A 190 7.02 -6.49 17.55
N THR A 191 6.74 -5.56 16.63
CA THR A 191 6.91 -5.75 15.17
C THR A 191 7.78 -4.66 14.54
N MET A 192 9.09 -4.72 14.79
CA MET A 192 10.08 -3.74 14.37
C MET A 192 9.95 -3.32 12.89
N LYS A 193 9.80 -4.28 11.96
CA LYS A 193 9.64 -4.02 10.51
C LYS A 193 8.40 -3.18 10.17
N VAL A 194 7.26 -3.47 10.79
CA VAL A 194 6.02 -2.71 10.53
C VAL A 194 6.11 -1.33 11.18
N MET A 195 6.73 -1.24 12.35
CA MET A 195 6.96 0.03 13.02
C MET A 195 7.85 0.96 12.21
N GLU A 196 8.95 0.48 11.64
CA GLU A 196 9.84 1.29 10.81
C GLU A 196 9.07 1.94 9.65
N LEU A 197 8.23 1.18 8.94
CA LEU A 197 7.36 1.71 7.87
C LEU A 197 6.40 2.77 8.37
N ASN A 198 5.76 2.48 9.50
CA ASN A 198 4.75 3.35 10.06
C ASN A 198 5.36 4.66 10.56
N TYR A 199 6.50 4.60 11.24
CA TYR A 199 7.22 5.79 11.70
C TYR A 199 7.68 6.63 10.53
N LYS A 200 8.16 6.02 9.43
CA LYS A 200 8.54 6.76 8.23
C LYS A 200 7.38 7.61 7.71
N LEU A 201 6.14 7.11 7.69
CA LEU A 201 4.98 7.88 7.26
C LEU A 201 4.66 9.05 8.21
N THR A 202 4.82 8.85 9.52
CA THR A 202 4.63 9.92 10.50
C THR A 202 5.70 11.01 10.40
N GLU A 203 6.97 10.64 10.19
CA GLU A 203 8.09 11.58 10.04
C GLU A 203 7.96 12.46 8.80
N LEU A 204 7.38 11.94 7.71
CA LEU A 204 7.13 12.72 6.49
C LEU A 204 6.18 13.90 6.73
N LYS A 205 5.40 13.90 7.81
CA LYS A 205 4.49 15.00 8.16
C LYS A 205 5.18 16.12 8.96
N GLU A 206 6.26 15.81 9.68
CA GLU A 206 6.99 16.75 10.54
C GLU A 206 8.04 17.58 9.78
N LYS A 207 8.26 17.29 8.49
CA LYS A 207 9.17 18.02 7.59
C LYS A 207 8.46 19.06 6.75
#